data_AF-X5BZY7-F1
#
_entry.id   AF-X5BZY7-F1
#
_cell.length_a   1.000
_cell.length_b   1.000
_cell.length_c   1.000
_cell.angle_alpha   90.00
_cell.angle_beta   90.00
_cell.angle_gamma   90.00
#
_symmetry.space_group_name_H-M   'P 1'
#
loop_
_entity.id
_entity.type
_entity.pdbx_description
1 polymer ?
#
loop_
_entity_poly.entity_id
_entity_poly.type
_entity_poly.pdbx_seq_one_letter_code
_entity_poly.pdbx_strand_id
1 'polypeptide(L)'
;HLNVTDARYINTVKLFLTGVSPLEYMAHRGFAHAGRQFPGPGPRVACLMQSLDEMRHAQTQVHAVSNYNKYYNGLHDFHHMHDRVWYLSVPKSFFDDAVTAGPFEFMVAIGFSFEYVLTNLLFVPFVSGAAYNGD
;
A
#
# COMPACT_ATOMS: atom_id res chain seq x y z
N HIS A 1 9.12 -0.82 25.88
CA HIS A 1 8.39 -1.65 24.89
C HIS A 1 7.30 -0.76 24.34
N LEU A 2 7.12 -0.70 23.01
CA LEU A 2 6.40 0.36 22.29
C LEU A 2 5.11 0.74 23.03
N ASN A 3 4.88 2.04 23.24
CA ASN A 3 3.89 2.61 24.17
C ASN A 3 2.43 2.46 23.69
N VAL A 4 2.18 1.43 22.87
CA VAL A 4 0.85 1.13 22.34
C VAL A 4 -0.09 0.69 23.46
N THR A 5 -1.37 1.00 23.30
CA THR A 5 -2.42 0.76 24.31
C THR A 5 -2.57 -0.72 24.69
N ASP A 6 -2.51 -1.63 23.71
CA ASP A 6 -2.67 -3.07 23.89
C ASP A 6 -1.98 -3.84 22.76
N ALA A 7 -1.41 -5.02 23.06
CA ALA A 7 -0.75 -5.86 22.05
C ALA A 7 -1.68 -6.32 20.92
N ARG A 8 -3.01 -6.32 21.13
CA ARG A 8 -4.01 -6.60 20.09
C ARG A 8 -3.96 -5.59 18.94
N TYR A 9 -3.60 -4.33 19.20
CA TYR A 9 -3.41 -3.31 18.17
C TYR A 9 -2.38 -3.73 17.12
N ILE A 10 -1.36 -4.50 17.52
CA ILE A 10 -0.30 -4.98 16.61
C ILE A 10 -0.87 -5.87 15.50
N ASN A 11 -2.04 -6.48 15.66
CA ASN A 11 -2.67 -7.22 14.57
C ASN A 11 -3.12 -6.30 13.42
N THR A 12 -3.49 -5.05 13.71
CA THR A 12 -3.77 -4.03 12.69
C THR A 12 -2.51 -3.69 11.91
N VAL A 13 -1.37 -3.52 12.60
CA VAL A 13 -0.06 -3.28 11.96
C VAL A 13 0.37 -4.45 11.07
N LYS A 14 0.11 -5.70 11.50
CA LYS A 14 0.34 -6.90 10.68
C LYS A 14 -0.48 -6.88 9.40
N LEU A 15 -1.77 -6.55 9.50
CA LEU A 15 -2.64 -6.48 8.34
C LEU A 15 -2.19 -5.37 7.38
N PHE A 16 -1.77 -4.21 7.91
CA PHE A 16 -1.23 -3.12 7.10
C PHE A 16 0.03 -3.54 6.33
N LEU A 17 1.03 -4.08 7.03
CA LEU A 17 2.30 -4.47 6.40
C LEU A 17 2.13 -5.58 5.37
N THR A 18 1.23 -6.55 5.62
CA THR A 18 1.05 -7.72 4.74
C THR A 18 0.03 -7.48 3.63
N GLY A 19 -0.94 -6.60 3.85
CA GLY A 19 -2.07 -6.36 2.93
C GLY A 19 -1.99 -5.05 2.16
N VAL A 20 -1.47 -3.98 2.76
CA VAL A 20 -1.46 -2.63 2.16
C VAL A 20 -0.08 -2.26 1.61
N SER A 21 0.99 -2.44 2.39
CA SER A 21 2.34 -2.05 1.94
C SER A 21 2.81 -2.70 0.63
N PRO A 22 2.45 -3.95 0.29
CA PRO A 22 2.75 -4.52 -1.03
C PRO A 22 2.01 -3.82 -2.16
N LEU A 23 0.83 -3.24 -1.89
CA LEU A 23 0.04 -2.51 -2.88
C LEU A 23 0.71 -1.21 -3.28
N GLU A 24 1.38 -0.51 -2.35
CA GLU A 24 2.18 0.68 -2.66
C GLU A 24 3.29 0.35 -3.67
N TYR A 25 3.96 -0.79 -3.48
CA TYR A 25 4.98 -1.24 -4.41
C TYR A 25 4.39 -1.61 -5.78
N MET A 26 3.19 -2.18 -5.83
CA MET A 26 2.50 -2.46 -7.09
C MET A 26 1.97 -1.18 -7.76
N ALA A 27 1.48 -0.21 -7.00
CA ALA A 27 1.08 1.11 -7.48
C ALA A 27 2.27 1.85 -8.10
N HIS A 28 3.44 1.83 -7.44
CA HIS A 28 4.68 2.34 -8.01
C HIS A 28 4.94 1.78 -9.42
N ARG A 29 4.84 0.46 -9.58
CA ARG A 29 5.06 -0.23 -10.87
C ARG A 29 3.99 0.13 -11.90
N GLY A 30 2.72 0.16 -11.48
CA GLY A 30 1.59 0.54 -12.33
C GLY A 30 1.72 1.96 -12.87
N PHE A 31 2.02 2.93 -12.01
CA PHE A 31 2.22 4.33 -12.41
C PHE A 31 3.49 4.51 -13.25
N ALA A 32 4.58 3.77 -12.99
CA ALA A 32 5.76 3.78 -13.87
C ALA A 32 5.41 3.29 -15.28
N HIS A 33 4.64 2.21 -15.38
CA HIS A 33 4.16 1.69 -16.66
C HIS A 33 3.24 2.70 -17.37
N ALA A 34 2.22 3.21 -16.68
CA ALA A 34 1.28 4.19 -17.23
C ALA A 34 1.99 5.47 -17.70
N GLY A 35 2.97 5.97 -16.92
CA GLY A 35 3.78 7.13 -17.29
C GLY A 35 4.56 6.92 -18.58
N ARG A 36 5.01 5.69 -18.87
CA ARG A 36 5.64 5.37 -20.15
C ARG A 36 4.65 5.27 -21.31
N GLN A 37 3.43 4.77 -21.06
CA GLN A 37 2.43 4.53 -22.10
C GLN A 37 1.67 5.79 -22.52
N PHE A 38 1.43 6.74 -21.61
CA PHE A 38 0.72 7.97 -21.98
C PHE A 38 1.56 8.84 -22.94
N PRO A 39 0.99 9.27 -24.08
CA PRO A 39 1.72 10.07 -25.06
C PRO A 39 1.86 11.54 -24.62
N GLY A 40 0.94 12.04 -23.81
CA GLY A 40 0.95 13.41 -23.32
C GLY A 40 2.04 13.62 -22.25
N PRO A 41 2.84 14.70 -22.34
CA PRO A 41 3.91 14.95 -21.36
C PRO A 41 3.37 15.26 -19.96
N GLY A 42 2.21 15.91 -19.85
CA GLY A 42 1.56 16.21 -18.57
C GLY A 42 1.19 14.94 -17.78
N PRO A 43 0.32 14.06 -18.32
CA PRO A 43 0.00 12.78 -17.69
C PRO A 43 1.22 11.92 -17.39
N ARG A 44 2.23 11.93 -18.27
CA ARG A 44 3.49 11.21 -18.06
C ARG A 44 4.22 11.68 -16.81
N VAL A 45 4.47 12.98 -16.69
CA VAL A 45 5.20 13.53 -15.54
C VAL A 45 4.40 13.30 -14.26
N ALA A 46 3.08 13.49 -14.28
CA ALA A 46 2.21 13.20 -13.15
C ALA A 46 2.32 11.73 -12.69
N CYS A 47 2.23 10.77 -13.61
CA CYS A 47 2.38 9.35 -13.29
C CYS A 47 3.78 9.01 -12.75
N LEU A 48 4.84 9.62 -13.29
CA LEU A 48 6.21 9.36 -12.81
C LEU A 48 6.45 9.95 -11.41
N MET A 49 5.87 11.11 -11.10
CA MET A 49 5.90 11.66 -9.74
C MET A 49 5.13 10.76 -8.76
N GLN A 50 3.91 10.35 -9.13
CA GLN A 50 3.12 9.42 -8.32
C GLN A 50 3.88 8.10 -8.10
N SER A 51 4.49 7.55 -9.14
CA SER A 51 5.31 6.34 -9.05
C SER A 51 6.44 6.47 -8.03
N LEU A 52 7.13 7.62 -7.98
CA LEU A 52 8.16 7.88 -6.97
C LEU A 52 7.57 7.97 -5.56
N ASP A 53 6.41 8.59 -5.42
CA ASP A 53 5.71 8.68 -4.14
C ASP A 53 5.31 7.29 -3.62
N GLU A 54 4.75 6.41 -4.43
CA GLU A 54 4.35 5.08 -3.93
C GLU A 54 5.58 4.21 -3.57
N MET A 55 6.70 4.42 -4.27
CA MET A 55 7.97 3.80 -3.89
C MET A 55 8.44 4.30 -2.52
N ARG A 56 8.30 5.60 -2.26
CA ARG A 56 8.58 6.22 -0.96
C ARG A 56 7.64 5.67 0.11
N HIS A 57 6.34 5.49 -0.19
CA HIS A 57 5.38 4.92 0.76
C HIS A 57 5.77 3.47 1.12
N ALA A 58 6.00 2.61 0.12
CA ALA A 58 6.43 1.23 0.35
C ALA A 58 7.66 1.13 1.26
N GLN A 59 8.70 1.93 0.98
CA GLN A 59 9.93 1.93 1.77
C GLN A 59 9.72 2.49 3.18
N THR A 60 9.04 3.63 3.31
CA THR A 60 8.82 4.28 4.61
C THR A 60 7.93 3.45 5.52
N GLN A 61 6.92 2.76 4.97
CA GLN A 61 6.07 1.83 5.72
C GLN A 61 6.87 0.63 6.25
N VAL A 62 7.73 0.01 5.43
CA VAL A 62 8.63 -1.08 5.89
C VAL A 62 9.55 -0.58 7.01
N HIS A 63 10.12 0.62 6.87
CA HIS A 63 10.97 1.20 7.92
C HIS A 63 10.20 1.52 9.21
N ALA A 64 8.99 2.07 9.10
CA ALA A 64 8.13 2.37 10.24
C ALA A 64 7.79 1.10 11.05
N VAL A 65 7.47 0.01 10.35
CA VAL A 65 7.10 -1.27 10.99
C VAL A 65 8.31 -2.09 11.44
N SER A 66 9.53 -1.70 11.04
CA SER A 66 10.76 -2.47 11.32
C SER A 66 11.01 -2.72 12.81
N ASN A 67 10.69 -1.76 13.69
CA ASN A 67 10.83 -1.94 15.13
C ASN A 67 9.77 -2.89 15.68
N TYR A 68 8.53 -2.84 15.19
CA TYR A 68 7.50 -3.82 15.55
C TYR A 68 7.94 -5.24 15.18
N ASN A 69 8.51 -5.43 13.98
CA ASN A 69 8.96 -6.75 13.53
C ASN A 69 10.04 -7.39 14.45
N LYS A 70 10.86 -6.58 15.12
CA LYS A 70 11.89 -7.09 16.06
C LYS A 70 11.30 -7.67 17.34
N TYR A 71 10.12 -7.20 17.75
CA TYR A 71 9.54 -7.50 19.07
C TYR A 71 8.24 -8.31 18.99
N TYR A 72 7.58 -8.36 17.82
CA TYR A 72 6.30 -9.05 17.65
C TYR A 72 6.30 -9.98 16.44
N ASN A 73 5.53 -11.05 16.56
CA ASN A 73 5.39 -12.08 15.51
C ASN A 73 4.50 -11.62 14.34
N GLY A 74 4.62 -12.32 13.21
CA GLY A 74 3.72 -12.16 12.05
C GLY A 74 4.06 -11.02 11.10
N LEU A 75 5.20 -10.35 11.28
CA LEU A 75 5.67 -9.24 10.43
C LEU A 75 6.91 -9.61 9.57
N HIS A 76 7.44 -10.83 9.74
CA HIS A 76 8.80 -11.21 9.29
C HIS A 76 8.92 -11.59 7.81
N ASP A 77 7.80 -11.86 7.12
CA ASP A 77 7.83 -12.40 5.76
C ASP A 77 6.68 -11.84 4.90
N PHE A 78 6.42 -10.54 5.06
CA PHE A 78 5.22 -9.89 4.52
C PHE A 78 5.07 -10.02 2.99
N HIS A 79 6.19 -9.96 2.25
CA HIS A 79 6.17 -10.10 0.79
C HIS A 79 5.78 -11.52 0.36
N HIS A 80 6.39 -12.55 0.96
CA HIS A 80 6.06 -13.94 0.61
C HIS A 80 4.64 -14.31 1.03
N MET A 81 4.18 -13.79 2.19
CA MET A 81 2.81 -13.94 2.67
C MET A 81 1.79 -13.30 1.73
N HIS A 82 2.03 -12.07 1.26
CA HIS A 82 1.11 -11.36 0.36
C HIS A 82 0.75 -12.18 -0.89
N ASP A 83 1.72 -12.93 -1.42
CA ASP A 83 1.53 -13.76 -2.61
C ASP A 83 0.84 -15.11 -2.35
N ARG A 84 0.71 -15.57 -1.10
CA ARG A 84 0.36 -16.97 -0.78
C ARG A 84 -0.71 -17.17 0.28
N VAL A 85 -0.86 -16.23 1.21
CA VAL A 85 -1.85 -16.36 2.29
C VAL A 85 -3.23 -16.02 1.74
N TRP A 86 -4.20 -16.90 2.01
CA TRP A 86 -5.52 -16.86 1.39
C TRP A 86 -6.23 -15.50 1.50
N TYR A 87 -6.25 -14.84 2.68
CA TYR A 87 -6.96 -13.57 2.82
C TYR A 87 -6.21 -12.40 2.16
N LEU A 88 -4.91 -12.56 1.93
CA LEU A 88 -4.08 -11.59 1.21
C LEU A 88 -4.26 -11.71 -0.31
N SER A 89 -4.91 -12.78 -0.79
CA SER A 89 -5.32 -12.85 -2.20
C SER A 89 -6.31 -11.75 -2.56
N VAL A 90 -7.07 -11.20 -1.59
CA VAL A 90 -8.05 -10.12 -1.82
C VAL A 90 -7.38 -8.83 -2.26
N PRO A 91 -6.47 -8.20 -1.47
CA PRO A 91 -5.77 -7.01 -1.91
C PRO A 91 -4.85 -7.30 -3.11
N LYS A 92 -4.23 -8.47 -3.16
CA LYS A 92 -3.38 -8.87 -4.29
C LYS A 92 -4.15 -8.91 -5.60
N SER A 93 -5.29 -9.63 -5.65
CA SER A 93 -6.05 -9.78 -6.89
C SER A 93 -6.63 -8.44 -7.37
N PHE A 94 -7.00 -7.55 -6.45
CA PHE A 94 -7.47 -6.20 -6.79
C PHE A 94 -6.40 -5.41 -7.56
N PHE A 95 -5.15 -5.41 -7.09
CA PHE A 95 -4.06 -4.72 -7.78
C PHE A 95 -3.57 -5.48 -9.02
N ASP A 96 -3.49 -6.80 -8.98
CA ASP A 96 -3.13 -7.63 -10.14
C ASP A 96 -4.11 -7.37 -11.30
N ASP A 97 -5.41 -7.23 -11.03
CA ASP A 97 -6.42 -6.83 -12.03
C ASP A 97 -6.11 -5.43 -12.60
N ALA A 98 -6.00 -4.43 -11.73
CA ALA A 98 -5.77 -3.04 -12.15
C ALA A 98 -4.48 -2.84 -12.97
N VAL A 99 -3.37 -3.48 -12.60
CA VAL A 99 -2.08 -3.32 -13.30
C VAL A 99 -1.96 -4.15 -14.58
N THR A 100 -2.81 -5.18 -14.74
CA THR A 100 -2.87 -5.96 -15.99
C THR A 100 -3.85 -5.38 -17.00
N ALA A 101 -4.71 -4.45 -16.58
CA ALA A 101 -5.58 -3.66 -17.43
C ALA A 101 -4.84 -2.65 -18.32
N GLY A 102 -5.59 -2.00 -19.20
CA GLY A 102 -5.06 -0.90 -20.03
C GLY A 102 -4.72 0.35 -19.19
N PRO A 103 -3.84 1.25 -19.67
CA PRO A 103 -3.37 2.40 -18.89
C PRO A 103 -4.50 3.36 -18.49
N PHE A 104 -5.56 3.47 -19.29
CA PHE A 104 -6.72 4.30 -18.94
C PHE A 104 -7.58 3.67 -17.83
N GLU A 105 -7.79 2.36 -17.89
CA GLU A 105 -8.53 1.63 -16.87
C GLU A 105 -7.76 1.64 -15.54
N PHE A 106 -6.44 1.46 -15.58
CA PHE A 106 -5.58 1.64 -14.41
C PHE A 106 -5.75 3.03 -13.76
N MET A 107 -5.79 4.10 -14.55
CA MET A 107 -6.01 5.45 -14.01
C MET A 107 -7.40 5.65 -13.41
N VAL A 108 -8.44 5.03 -13.97
CA VAL A 108 -9.79 5.07 -13.39
C VAL A 108 -9.85 4.24 -12.11
N ALA A 109 -9.27 3.04 -12.10
CA ALA A 109 -9.27 2.14 -10.96
C ALA A 109 -8.44 2.69 -9.79
N ILE A 110 -7.15 2.98 -10.03
CA ILE A 110 -6.23 3.41 -8.98
C ILE A 110 -6.26 4.92 -8.80
N GLY A 111 -5.99 5.69 -9.86
CA GLY A 111 -5.87 7.15 -9.76
C GLY A 111 -7.16 7.88 -9.35
N PHE A 112 -8.33 7.43 -9.81
CA PHE A 112 -9.61 8.03 -9.44
C PHE A 112 -10.32 7.25 -8.33
N SER A 113 -10.62 5.97 -8.54
CA SER A 113 -11.51 5.27 -7.61
C SER A 113 -10.83 5.00 -6.26
N PHE A 114 -9.59 4.51 -6.27
CA PHE A 114 -8.86 4.21 -5.04
C PHE A 114 -8.26 5.46 -4.39
N GLU A 115 -7.43 6.20 -5.11
CA GLU A 115 -6.65 7.33 -4.59
C GLU A 115 -7.47 8.61 -4.33
N TYR A 116 -8.65 8.75 -4.95
CA TYR A 116 -9.49 9.94 -4.74
C TYR A 116 -10.80 9.61 -4.03
N VAL A 117 -11.62 8.70 -4.55
CA VAL A 117 -12.95 8.42 -3.99
C VAL A 117 -12.86 7.65 -2.67
N LEU A 118 -12.03 6.61 -2.61
CA LEU A 118 -12.00 5.67 -1.47
C LEU A 118 -10.84 5.89 -0.50
N THR A 119 -9.86 6.72 -0.85
CA THR A 119 -8.58 6.88 -0.12
C THR A 119 -8.78 7.12 1.38
N ASN A 120 -9.76 7.96 1.74
CA ASN A 120 -10.03 8.28 3.14
C ASN A 120 -10.55 7.08 3.95
N LEU A 121 -11.24 6.13 3.31
CA LEU A 121 -11.71 4.91 3.97
C LEU A 121 -10.57 3.95 4.29
N LEU A 122 -9.41 4.09 3.63
CA LEU A 122 -8.20 3.35 3.95
C LEU A 122 -7.32 4.13 4.93
N PHE A 123 -6.91 5.34 4.57
CA PHE A 123 -5.88 6.08 5.33
C PHE A 123 -6.36 6.53 6.70
N VAL A 124 -7.56 7.12 6.79
CA VAL A 124 -8.01 7.74 8.04
C VAL A 124 -8.14 6.69 9.16
N PRO A 125 -8.73 5.49 8.94
CA PRO A 125 -8.79 4.47 9.98
C PRO A 125 -7.42 3.99 10.49
N PHE A 126 -6.41 3.80 9.62
CA PHE A 126 -5.09 3.36 10.06
C PHE A 126 -4.33 4.46 10.82
N VAL A 127 -4.29 5.69 10.27
CA VAL A 127 -3.53 6.79 10.87
C VAL A 127 -4.20 7.31 12.14
N SER A 128 -5.52 7.49 12.14
CA SER A 128 -6.22 7.88 13.37
C SER A 128 -6.20 6.74 14.39
N GLY A 129 -6.36 5.50 13.94
CA GLY A 129 -6.24 4.32 14.79
C GLY A 129 -4.88 4.25 15.51
N ALA A 130 -3.78 4.57 14.83
CA ALA A 130 -2.45 4.69 15.45
C ALA A 130 -2.43 5.77 16.55
N ALA A 131 -2.89 6.98 16.24
CA ALA A 131 -2.93 8.09 17.18
C ALA A 131 -3.74 7.77 18.45
N TYR A 132 -4.88 7.10 18.32
CA TYR A 132 -5.73 6.69 19.46
C TYR A 132 -5.21 5.45 20.20
N ASN A 133 -4.21 4.74 19.67
CA ASN A 133 -3.62 3.56 20.29
C ASN A 133 -2.15 3.72 20.70
N GLY A 134 -1.61 4.94 20.70
CA GLY A 134 -0.25 5.21 21.19
C GLY A 134 0.87 4.68 20.30
N ASP A 135 0.58 4.48 19.00
CA ASP A 135 1.56 4.20 17.94
C ASP A 135 2.02 5.50 17.28
#